data_AF-A0A8D8FXV1-F1
#
_entry.id   AF-A0A8D8FXV1-F1
#
_cell.length_a   1.000
_cell.length_b   1.000
_cell.length_c   1.000
_cell.angle_alpha   90.00
_cell.angle_beta   90.00
_cell.angle_gamma   90.00
#
_symmetry.space_group_name_H-M   'P 1'
#
loop_
_entity.id
_entity.type
_entity.pdbx_description
1 polymer ?
#
loop_
_entity_poly.entity_id
_entity_poly.type
_entity_poly.pdbx_seq_one_letter_code
_entity_poly.pdbx_strand_id
1 'polypeptide(L)'
;METEEIIKLVDGIYKNILEKFNPGARQLISAGKAYLKALHGASAASNLFNEALAKIAVNAQQGGTIDIGSALMNIVGVYKEIQDQHMNIVRDLQQAPRVYDLCF
;
A
#
# COMPACT_ATOMS: atom_id res chain seq x y z
N MET A 1 -36.02 13.62 34.38
CA MET A 1 -36.35 12.99 33.08
C MET A 1 -35.15 13.07 32.14
N GLU A 2 -34.53 14.24 31.95
CA GLU A 2 -33.33 14.39 31.08
C GLU A 2 -32.10 13.57 31.50
N THR A 3 -31.84 13.43 32.81
CA THR A 3 -30.62 12.73 33.30
C THR A 3 -30.58 11.25 32.93
N GLU A 4 -31.72 10.54 32.97
CA GLU A 4 -31.78 9.12 32.59
C GLU A 4 -31.60 8.91 31.08
N GLU A 5 -32.09 9.86 30.27
CA GLU A 5 -31.89 9.82 28.81
C GLU A 5 -30.43 10.05 28.44
N ILE A 6 -29.75 10.96 29.13
CA ILE A 6 -28.31 11.19 28.97
C ILE A 6 -27.52 9.94 29.36
N ILE A 7 -27.84 9.28 30.47
CA ILE A 7 -27.18 8.03 30.89
C ILE A 7 -27.35 6.94 29.81
N LYS A 8 -28.57 6.73 29.30
CA LYS A 8 -28.82 5.77 28.22
C LYS A 8 -28.04 6.07 26.95
N LEU A 9 -27.90 7.35 26.59
CA LEU A 9 -27.12 7.77 25.43
C LEU A 9 -25.64 7.44 25.62
N VAL A 10 -25.07 7.78 26.78
CA VAL A 10 -23.67 7.50 27.12
C VAL A 10 -23.39 6.00 27.10
N ASP A 11 -24.24 5.19 27.74
CA ASP A 11 -24.13 3.72 27.71
C ASP A 11 -24.22 3.18 26.27
N GLY A 12 -25.13 3.74 25.47
CA GLY A 12 -25.27 3.42 24.06
C GLY A 12 -24.00 3.71 23.24
N ILE A 13 -23.31 4.82 23.53
CA ILE A 13 -22.03 5.18 22.89
C ILE A 13 -20.95 4.17 23.27
N TYR A 14 -20.76 3.87 24.56
CA TYR A 14 -19.76 2.89 25.00
C TYR A 14 -20.03 1.51 24.38
N LYS A 15 -21.29 1.07 24.37
CA LYS A 15 -21.70 -0.18 23.74
C LYS A 15 -21.37 -0.18 22.25
N ASN A 16 -21.64 0.91 21.53
CA ASN A 16 -21.31 1.02 20.10
C ASN A 16 -19.80 0.96 19.85
N ILE A 17 -19.00 1.65 20.68
CA ILE A 17 -17.54 1.61 20.58
C ILE A 17 -17.03 0.17 20.74
N LEU A 18 -17.48 -0.52 21.78
CA LEU A 18 -17.00 -1.87 22.10
C LEU A 18 -17.48 -2.93 21.09
N GLU A 19 -18.74 -2.87 20.69
CA GLU A 19 -19.39 -3.91 19.88
C GLU A 19 -19.31 -3.67 18.38
N LYS A 20 -19.05 -2.43 17.92
CA LYS A 20 -19.03 -2.08 16.50
C LYS A 20 -17.72 -1.44 16.06
N PHE A 21 -17.34 -0.33 16.68
CA PHE A 21 -16.14 0.41 16.27
C PHE A 21 -14.87 -0.42 16.45
N ASN A 22 -14.64 -1.01 17.64
CA ASN A 22 -13.46 -1.80 17.92
C ASN A 22 -13.33 -3.04 17.00
N PRO A 23 -14.39 -3.85 16.77
CA PRO A 23 -14.36 -4.89 15.76
C PRO A 23 -14.08 -4.39 14.35
N GLY A 24 -14.72 -3.28 13.93
CA GLY A 24 -14.49 -2.67 12.61
C GLY A 24 -13.05 -2.19 12.42
N ALA A 25 -12.47 -1.55 13.44
CA ALA A 25 -11.07 -1.13 13.44
C ALA A 25 -10.13 -2.34 13.32
N ARG A 26 -10.39 -3.44 14.03
CA ARG A 26 -9.60 -4.68 13.90
C ARG A 26 -9.67 -5.26 12.48
N GLN A 27 -10.84 -5.25 11.85
CA GLN A 27 -10.99 -5.69 10.46
C GLN A 27 -10.23 -4.78 9.50
N LEU A 28 -10.31 -3.46 9.69
CA LEU A 28 -9.58 -2.48 8.88
C LEU A 28 -8.07 -2.71 8.95
N ILE A 29 -7.53 -2.99 10.15
CA ILE A 29 -6.09 -3.26 10.28
C ILE A 29 -5.70 -4.59 9.61
N SER A 30 -6.53 -5.63 9.72
CA SER A 30 -6.31 -6.90 9.00
C SER A 30 -6.31 -6.68 7.48
N ALA A 31 -7.23 -5.87 6.97
CA ALA A 31 -7.26 -5.49 5.56
C ALA A 31 -6.02 -4.67 5.17
N GLY A 32 -5.59 -3.73 6.01
CA GLY A 32 -4.36 -2.95 5.80
C GLY A 32 -3.10 -3.82 5.74
N LYS A 33 -2.99 -4.84 6.59
CA LYS A 33 -1.90 -5.84 6.53
C LYS A 33 -1.92 -6.63 5.23
N ALA A 34 -3.10 -7.07 4.79
CA ALA A 34 -3.25 -7.79 3.52
C ALA A 34 -2.90 -6.89 2.33
N TYR A 35 -3.32 -5.63 2.36
CA TYR A 35 -2.98 -4.63 1.35
C TYR A 35 -1.47 -4.38 1.28
N LEU A 36 -0.81 -4.20 2.43
CA LEU A 36 0.63 -4.04 2.50
C LEU A 36 1.37 -5.25 1.91
N LYS A 37 0.92 -6.48 2.21
CA LYS A 37 1.48 -7.70 1.61
C LYS A 37 1.31 -7.71 0.09
N ALA A 38 0.15 -7.28 -0.41
CA ALA A 38 -0.09 -7.17 -1.85
C ALA A 38 0.82 -6.13 -2.51
N LEU A 39 1.04 -4.97 -1.87
CA LEU A 39 1.96 -3.94 -2.36
C LEU A 39 3.41 -4.43 -2.45
N HIS A 40 3.87 -5.24 -1.49
CA HIS A 40 5.17 -5.91 -1.57
C HIS A 40 5.26 -6.86 -2.76
N GLY A 41 4.21 -7.67 -2.96
CA GLY A 41 4.11 -8.56 -4.12
C GLY A 41 4.15 -7.81 -5.45
N ALA A 42 3.43 -6.69 -5.54
CA ALA A 42 3.42 -5.83 -6.73
C ALA A 42 4.81 -5.21 -6.99
N SER A 43 5.51 -4.75 -5.95
CA SER A 43 6.87 -4.23 -6.08
C SER A 43 7.85 -5.30 -6.60
N ALA A 44 7.78 -6.52 -6.04
CA ALA A 44 8.60 -7.62 -6.52
C ALA A 44 8.33 -7.92 -8.01
N ALA A 45 7.06 -8.04 -8.42
CA ALA A 45 6.70 -8.27 -9.81
C ALA A 45 7.15 -7.13 -10.76
N SER A 46 7.00 -5.88 -10.33
CA SER A 46 7.45 -4.70 -11.06
C SER A 46 8.97 -4.71 -11.30
N ASN A 47 9.76 -5.09 -10.29
CA ASN A 47 11.21 -5.22 -10.45
C ASN A 47 11.58 -6.24 -11.53
N LEU A 48 10.98 -7.45 -11.49
CA LEU A 48 11.24 -8.47 -12.50
C LEU A 48 10.83 -8.01 -13.90
N PHE A 49 9.69 -7.33 -14.02
CA PHE A 49 9.22 -6.77 -15.29
C PHE A 49 10.21 -5.74 -15.84
N ASN A 50 10.65 -4.79 -15.01
CA ASN A 50 11.58 -3.73 -15.39
C ASN A 50 12.95 -4.30 -15.80
N GLU A 51 13.45 -5.33 -15.10
CA GLU A 51 14.68 -6.04 -15.48
C GLU A 51 14.56 -6.74 -16.83
N ALA A 52 13.44 -7.42 -17.09
CA ALA A 52 13.20 -8.07 -18.37
C ALA A 52 13.10 -7.05 -19.50
N LEU A 53 12.39 -5.94 -19.27
CA LEU A 53 12.24 -4.85 -20.24
C LEU A 53 13.59 -4.20 -20.57
N ALA A 54 14.45 -3.98 -19.56
CA ALA A 54 15.80 -3.46 -19.77
C ALA A 54 16.66 -4.41 -20.63
N LYS A 55 16.56 -5.73 -20.42
CA LYS A 55 17.26 -6.71 -21.27
C LYS A 55 16.78 -6.65 -22.72
N ILE A 56 15.47 -6.53 -22.94
CA ILE A 56 14.90 -6.37 -24.30
C ILE A 56 15.43 -5.08 -24.94
N ALA A 57 15.48 -3.99 -24.18
CA ALA A 57 15.97 -2.70 -24.66
C ALA A 57 17.44 -2.78 -25.10
N VAL A 58 18.30 -3.43 -24.31
CA VAL A 58 19.71 -3.66 -24.65
C VAL A 58 19.85 -4.52 -25.91
N ASN A 59 19.07 -5.60 -26.02
CA ASN A 59 19.07 -6.46 -27.21
C ASN A 59 18.64 -5.67 -28.46
N ALA A 60 17.65 -4.78 -28.35
CA ALA A 60 17.21 -3.93 -29.45
C ALA A 60 18.31 -2.95 -29.90
N GLN A 61 19.09 -2.38 -28.96
CA GLN A 61 20.23 -1.53 -29.30
C GLN A 61 21.33 -2.31 -30.03
N GLN A 62 21.65 -3.52 -29.55
CA GLN A 62 22.67 -4.38 -30.15
C GLN A 62 22.24 -4.97 -31.51
N GLY A 63 20.93 -5.19 -31.70
CA GLY A 63 20.34 -5.75 -32.92
C GLY A 63 20.16 -4.75 -34.07
N GLY A 64 20.67 -3.52 -33.93
CA GLY A 64 20.57 -2.48 -34.97
C GLY A 64 19.33 -1.60 -34.90
N THR A 65 18.42 -1.82 -33.95
CA THR A 65 17.24 -0.98 -33.69
C THR A 65 17.47 -0.03 -32.51
N ILE A 66 18.49 0.83 -32.65
CA ILE A 66 19.02 1.67 -31.57
C ILE A 66 17.96 2.63 -31.00
N ASP A 67 17.17 3.26 -31.86
CA ASP A 67 16.14 4.24 -31.43
C ASP A 67 15.06 3.57 -30.58
N ILE A 68 14.63 2.36 -30.97
CA ILE A 68 13.65 1.56 -30.23
C ILE A 68 14.23 1.17 -28.87
N GLY A 69 15.46 0.65 -28.84
CA GLY A 69 16.10 0.28 -27.58
C GLY A 69 16.29 1.49 -26.64
N SER A 70 16.62 2.66 -27.19
CA SER A 70 16.73 3.90 -26.40
C SER A 70 15.38 4.36 -25.85
N ALA A 71 14.31 4.28 -26.64
CA ALA A 71 12.95 4.56 -26.17
C ALA A 71 12.51 3.59 -25.06
N LEU A 72 12.82 2.30 -25.19
CA LEU A 72 12.53 1.31 -24.15
C LEU A 72 13.33 1.58 -22.86
N MET A 73 14.59 1.99 -22.95
CA MET A 73 15.37 2.39 -21.77
C MET A 73 14.79 3.62 -21.06
N ASN A 74 14.26 4.58 -21.81
CA ASN A 74 13.56 5.72 -21.22
C ASN A 74 12.30 5.27 -20.45
N ILE A 75 11.53 4.34 -21.02
CA ILE A 75 10.36 3.74 -20.35
C ILE A 75 10.78 3.02 -19.06
N VAL A 76 11.86 2.24 -19.09
CA VAL A 76 12.42 1.60 -17.88
C VAL A 76 12.79 2.64 -16.83
N GLY A 77 13.36 3.78 -17.24
CA GLY A 77 13.66 4.90 -16.34
C GLY A 77 12.41 5.41 -15.61
N VAL A 78 11.34 5.69 -16.35
CA VAL A 78 10.06 6.13 -15.79
C VAL A 78 9.49 5.09 -14.81
N TYR A 79 9.53 3.80 -15.15
CA TYR A 79 9.05 2.75 -14.26
C TYR A 79 9.88 2.62 -12.96
N LYS A 80 11.19 2.88 -13.01
CA LYS A 80 12.03 2.93 -11.80
C LYS A 80 11.61 4.08 -10.88
N GLU A 81 11.38 5.27 -11.42
CA GLU A 81 10.91 6.42 -10.63
C GLU A 81 9.55 6.13 -9.97
N ILE A 82 8.62 5.53 -10.70
CA ILE A 82 7.32 5.10 -10.16
C ILE A 82 7.52 4.05 -9.06
N GLN A 83 8.43 3.10 -9.26
CA GLN A 83 8.72 2.05 -8.29
C GLN A 83 9.34 2.62 -7.00
N ASP A 84 10.23 3.61 -7.10
CA ASP A 84 10.81 4.28 -5.94
C ASP A 84 9.73 5.02 -5.14
N GLN A 85 8.81 5.70 -5.81
CA GLN A 85 7.65 6.33 -5.18
C GLN A 85 6.74 5.30 -4.49
N HIS A 86 6.44 4.18 -5.16
CA HIS A 86 5.68 3.06 -4.59
C HIS A 86 6.34 2.53 -3.31
N MET A 87 7.67 2.36 -3.32
CA MET A 87 8.41 1.89 -2.15
C MET A 87 8.42 2.87 -0.98
N ASN A 88 8.37 4.18 -1.25
CA ASN A 88 8.20 5.19 -0.20
C ASN A 88 6.84 5.05 0.49
N ILE A 89 5.76 4.91 -0.30
CA ILE A 89 4.41 4.70 0.25
C ILE A 89 4.35 3.42 1.10
N VAL A 90 4.95 2.32 0.62
CA VAL A 90 5.02 1.06 1.37
C VAL A 90 5.75 1.23 2.69
N ARG A 91 6.83 2.02 2.71
CA ARG A 91 7.60 2.31 3.93
C ARG A 91 6.78 3.11 4.93
N ASP A 92 6.07 4.14 4.46
CA ASP A 92 5.23 4.97 5.33
C ASP A 92 4.08 4.15 5.95
N LEU A 93 3.45 3.26 5.16
CA LEU A 93 2.43 2.34 5.66
C LEU A 93 2.96 1.30 6.64
N GLN A 94 4.23 0.91 6.55
CA GLN A 94 4.89 0.02 7.50
C GLN A 94 5.21 0.71 8.84
N GLN A 95 5.52 2.00 8.79
CA GLN A 95 5.91 2.79 9.96
C GLN A 95 4.72 3.43 10.67
N ALA A 96 3.54 3.46 10.03
CA ALA A 96 2.32 3.91 10.66
C ALA A 96 2.14 3.19 12.01
N PRO A 97 1.99 3.93 13.13
CA PRO A 97 1.86 3.33 14.45
C PRO A 97 0.74 2.30 14.42
N ARG A 98 0.99 1.13 14.99
CA ARG A 98 -0.04 0.09 15.06
C ARG A 98 -1.20 0.70 15.85
N VAL A 99 -2.35 0.83 15.22
CA VAL A 99 -3.59 1.27 15.88
C VAL A 99 -3.88 0.39 17.11
N TYR A 100 -3.35 -0.83 17.16
CA TYR A 100 -3.40 -1.71 18.33
C TYR A 100 -2.65 -1.19 19.57
N ASP A 101 -1.63 -0.35 19.42
CA ASP A 101 -0.88 0.24 20.54
C ASP A 101 -1.63 1.45 21.16
N LEU A 102 -2.73 1.88 20.55
CA LEU A 102 -3.57 3.01 21.00
C LEU A 102 -4.96 2.58 21.51
N CYS A 103 -5.31 1.30 21.40
CA CYS A 103 -6.64 0.79 21.77
C CYS A 103 -6.62 -0.19 22.97
N PHE A 104 -5.53 -0.24 23.73
CA PHE A 104 -5.47 -0.87 25.06
C PHE A 104 -4.73 0.04 26.05
#